data_AF-A0A7Y5G398-F1
#
_entry.id   AF-A0A7Y5G398-F1
#
_cell.length_a   1.000
_cell.length_b   1.000
_cell.length_c   1.000
_cell.angle_alpha   90.00
_cell.angle_beta   90.00
_cell.angle_gamma   90.00
#
_symmetry.space_group_name_H-M   'P 1'
#
loop_
_entity.id
_entity.type
_entity.pdbx_description
1 polymer ?
#
loop_
_entity_poly.entity_id
_entity_poly.type
_entity_poly.pdbx_seq_one_letter_code
_entity_poly.pdbx_strand_id
1 'polypeptide(L)'
;MTKVILQTDNAWTRKKIESAIDSEKTLLQRALRKTEEKIKAFEQKHGNLDRASLYGKIDDMELLEWEGEIEVSQKLREQLASFQEITIEYQ
;
A
#
# COMPACT_ATOMS: atom_id res chain seq x y z
N MET A 1 14.63 -8.62 3.20
CA MET A 1 15.40 -8.56 1.93
C MET A 1 14.99 -9.74 1.06
N THR A 2 14.40 -9.46 -0.10
CA THR A 2 13.94 -10.48 -1.06
C THR A 2 14.81 -10.45 -2.31
N LYS A 3 15.38 -11.59 -2.69
CA LYS A 3 16.27 -11.70 -3.84
C LYS A 3 15.62 -12.52 -4.94
N VAL A 4 15.62 -11.99 -6.16
CA VAL A 4 15.10 -12.66 -7.36
C VAL A 4 16.25 -12.88 -8.33
N ILE A 5 16.48 -14.14 -8.72
CA ILE A 5 17.51 -14.53 -9.70
C ILE A 5 16.82 -14.81 -11.03
N LEU A 6 17.17 -14.06 -12.07
CA LEU A 6 16.65 -14.23 -13.42
C LEU A 6 17.69 -14.91 -14.31
N GLN A 7 17.43 -16.17 -14.64
CA GLN A 7 18.20 -16.95 -15.61
C GLN A 7 17.48 -16.96 -16.95
N THR A 8 17.91 -16.09 -17.86
CA THR A 8 17.40 -16.03 -19.22
C THR A 8 18.40 -15.32 -20.13
N ASP A 9 18.61 -15.85 -21.32
CA ASP A 9 19.35 -15.22 -22.42
C ASP A 9 18.52 -14.14 -23.13
N ASN A 10 17.21 -14.06 -22.86
CA ASN A 10 16.30 -13.16 -23.51
C ASN A 10 16.22 -11.80 -22.79
N ALA A 11 16.81 -10.77 -23.40
CA ALA A 11 16.81 -9.39 -22.90
C ALA A 11 15.39 -8.78 -22.79
N TRP A 12 14.44 -9.21 -23.63
CA TRP A 12 13.06 -8.75 -23.56
C TRP A 12 12.39 -9.27 -22.28
N THR A 13 12.62 -10.53 -21.92
CA THR A 13 12.08 -11.14 -20.69
C THR A 13 12.57 -10.41 -19.44
N ARG A 14 13.87 -10.10 -19.37
CA ARG A 14 14.47 -9.33 -18.25
C ARG A 14 13.75 -7.99 -18.05
N LYS A 15 13.66 -7.19 -19.12
CA LYS A 15 12.98 -5.88 -19.10
C LYS A 15 11.51 -6.00 -18.72
N LYS A 16 10.83 -7.07 -19.17
CA LYS A 16 9.42 -7.25 -18.89
C LYS A 16 9.17 -7.52 -17.40
N ILE A 17 10.03 -8.29 -16.75
CA ILE A 17 9.95 -8.58 -15.32
C ILE A 17 10.26 -7.33 -14.49
N GLU A 18 11.33 -6.60 -14.83
CA GLU A 18 11.64 -5.30 -14.20
C GLU A 18 10.44 -4.34 -14.31
N SER A 19 9.90 -4.17 -15.52
CA SER A 19 8.76 -3.29 -15.77
C SER A 19 7.50 -3.72 -15.02
N ALA A 20 7.26 -5.03 -14.86
CA ALA A 20 6.12 -5.53 -14.09
C ALA A 20 6.27 -5.19 -12.59
N ILE A 21 7.46 -5.38 -12.02
CA ILE A 21 7.75 -5.03 -10.62
C ILE A 21 7.57 -3.52 -10.39
N ASP A 22 8.08 -2.68 -11.29
CA ASP A 22 7.94 -1.23 -11.17
C ASP A 22 6.50 -0.74 -11.36
N SER A 23 5.74 -1.41 -12.24
CA SER A 23 4.31 -1.14 -12.41
C SER A 23 3.54 -1.47 -11.14
N GLU A 24 3.84 -2.60 -10.50
CA GLU A 24 3.20 -3.02 -9.25
C GLU A 24 3.52 -2.05 -8.11
N LYS A 25 4.79 -1.64 -7.94
CA LYS A 25 5.17 -0.58 -6.99
C LYS A 25 4.36 0.70 -7.21
N THR A 26 4.22 1.12 -8.47
CA THR A 26 3.48 2.34 -8.82
C THR A 26 1.99 2.21 -8.49
N LEU A 27 1.38 1.03 -8.73
CA LEU A 27 -0.01 0.77 -8.40
C LEU A 27 -0.23 0.79 -6.89
N LEU A 28 0.61 0.10 -6.13
CA LEU A 28 0.57 0.07 -4.66
C LEU A 28 0.73 1.47 -4.06
N GLN A 29 1.67 2.28 -4.57
CA GLN A 29 1.83 3.68 -4.16
C GLN A 29 0.57 4.52 -4.41
N ARG A 30 -0.07 4.35 -5.57
CA ARG A 30 -1.30 5.09 -5.90
C ARG A 30 -2.47 4.65 -5.02
N ALA A 31 -2.60 3.36 -4.75
CA ALA A 31 -3.62 2.82 -3.85
C ALA A 31 -3.41 3.37 -2.44
N LEU A 32 -2.18 3.27 -1.92
CA LEU A 32 -1.82 3.78 -0.60
C LEU A 32 -2.15 5.27 -0.46
N ARG A 33 -1.75 6.09 -1.45
CA ARG A 33 -2.05 7.53 -1.44
C ARG A 33 -3.55 7.80 -1.34
N LYS A 34 -4.38 7.10 -2.12
CA LYS A 34 -5.84 7.28 -2.09
C LYS A 34 -6.45 6.86 -0.75
N THR A 35 -5.97 5.76 -0.17
CA THR A 35 -6.42 5.32 1.15
C THR A 35 -6.01 6.31 2.24
N GLU A 36 -4.78 6.82 2.21
CA GLU A 36 -4.32 7.87 3.13
C GLU A 36 -5.10 9.19 2.98
N GLU A 37 -5.50 9.55 1.75
CA GLU A 37 -6.38 10.69 1.50
C GLU A 37 -7.75 10.52 2.16
N LYS A 38 -8.34 9.32 2.11
CA LYS A 38 -9.61 9.01 2.79
C LYS A 38 -9.49 9.07 4.31
N ILE A 39 -8.43 8.48 4.86
CA ILE A 39 -8.14 8.52 6.31
C ILE A 39 -8.03 9.98 6.76
N LYS A 40 -7.23 10.79 6.05
CA LYS A 40 -7.08 12.21 6.36
C LYS A 40 -8.39 13.00 6.22
N ALA A 41 -9.22 12.69 5.23
CA ALA A 41 -10.51 13.36 5.06
C ALA A 41 -11.44 13.09 6.26
N PHE A 42 -11.47 11.86 6.76
CA PHE A 42 -12.21 11.50 7.97
C PHE A 42 -11.64 12.23 9.20
N GLU A 43 -10.32 12.19 9.41
CA GLU A 43 -9.65 12.88 10.52
C GLU A 43 -9.84 14.41 10.46
N GLN A 44 -9.84 15.02 9.27
CA GLN A 44 -10.12 16.45 9.12
C GLN A 44 -11.58 16.78 9.45
N LYS A 45 -12.52 15.91 9.09
CA LYS A 45 -13.96 16.11 9.35
C LYS A 45 -14.27 16.01 10.84
N HIS A 46 -13.63 15.09 11.55
CA HIS A 46 -13.99 14.75 12.93
C HIS A 46 -12.94 15.16 13.99
N GLY A 47 -11.75 15.60 13.57
CA GLY A 47 -10.68 16.12 14.42
C GLY A 47 -9.54 15.12 14.67
N ASN A 48 -8.64 15.47 15.60
CA ASN A 48 -7.57 14.56 16.02
C ASN A 48 -8.13 13.59 17.07
N LEU A 49 -8.31 12.34 16.69
CA LEU A 49 -9.19 11.44 17.42
C LEU A 49 -8.45 10.26 18.00
N ASP A 50 -8.54 10.14 19.31
CA ASP A 50 -8.37 8.86 19.97
C ASP A 50 -9.54 7.96 19.54
N ARG A 51 -9.26 6.79 18.95
CA ARG A 51 -10.27 5.84 18.44
C ARG A 51 -11.34 5.53 19.49
N ALA A 52 -10.93 5.38 20.76
CA ALA A 52 -11.86 5.11 21.86
C ALA A 52 -12.83 6.28 22.12
N SER A 53 -12.41 7.51 21.81
CA SER A 53 -13.20 8.71 22.04
C SER A 53 -14.32 8.93 21.02
N LEU A 54 -14.36 8.12 19.94
CA LEU A 54 -15.30 8.22 18.82
C LEU A 54 -16.55 7.35 18.94
N TYR A 55 -16.46 6.25 19.68
CA TYR A 55 -17.58 5.33 19.85
C TYR A 55 -18.78 6.05 20.47
N GLY A 56 -19.95 5.91 19.83
CA GLY A 56 -21.19 6.55 20.25
C GLY A 56 -21.28 8.06 19.95
N LYS A 57 -20.29 8.64 19.27
CA LYS A 57 -20.32 10.06 18.82
C LYS A 57 -20.38 10.22 17.31
N ILE A 58 -19.78 9.29 16.56
CA ILE A 58 -19.82 9.22 15.10
C ILE A 58 -20.75 8.08 14.69
N ASP A 59 -21.33 8.18 13.50
CA ASP A 59 -22.04 7.08 12.87
C ASP A 59 -21.17 5.81 12.82
N ASP A 60 -21.72 4.69 13.28
CA ASP A 60 -20.98 3.43 13.44
C ASP A 60 -20.45 2.89 12.11
N MET A 61 -21.17 3.11 11.01
CA MET A 61 -20.72 2.68 9.67
C MET A 61 -19.55 3.54 9.20
N GLU A 62 -19.64 4.87 9.38
CA GLU A 62 -18.55 5.78 9.02
C GLU A 62 -17.27 5.46 9.82
N LEU A 63 -17.42 5.16 11.11
CA LEU A 63 -16.30 4.75 11.96
C LEU A 63 -15.69 3.43 11.47
N LEU A 64 -16.52 2.42 11.19
CA LEU A 64 -16.05 1.11 10.71
C LEU A 64 -15.33 1.21 9.37
N GLU A 65 -15.80 2.03 8.44
CA GLU A 65 -15.12 2.29 7.17
C GLU A 65 -13.74 2.90 7.38
N TRP A 66 -13.63 3.91 8.26
CA TRP A 66 -12.34 4.51 8.59
C TRP A 66 -11.36 3.51 9.21
N GLU A 67 -11.83 2.67 10.14
CA GLU A 67 -11.01 1.61 10.73
C GLU A 67 -10.52 0.61 9.67
N GLY A 68 -11.39 0.24 8.72
CA GLY A 68 -11.03 -0.60 7.59
C GLY A 68 -9.98 0.04 6.68
N GLU A 69 -10.11 1.34 6.38
CA GLU A 69 -9.11 2.06 5.57
C GLU A 69 -7.75 2.13 6.26
N ILE A 70 -7.69 2.24 7.60
CA ILE A 70 -6.43 2.14 8.36
C ILE A 70 -5.77 0.77 8.17
N GLU A 71 -6.55 -0.31 8.30
CA GLU A 71 -6.03 -1.68 8.10
C GLU A 71 -5.54 -1.89 6.66
N VAL A 72 -6.29 -1.40 5.67
CA VAL A 72 -5.91 -1.45 4.26
C VAL A 72 -4.62 -0.67 4.01
N SER A 73 -4.47 0.51 4.59
CA SER A 73 -3.25 1.32 4.50
C SER A 73 -2.03 0.55 5.02
N GLN A 74 -2.17 -0.12 6.16
CA GLN A 74 -1.10 -0.94 6.72
C GLN A 74 -0.70 -2.09 5.78
N LYS A 75 -1.68 -2.84 5.26
CA LYS A 75 -1.43 -3.93 4.31
C LYS A 75 -0.74 -3.44 3.03
N LEU A 76 -1.16 -2.30 2.50
CA LEU A 76 -0.55 -1.69 1.31
C LEU A 76 0.89 -1.26 1.57
N ARG A 77 1.20 -0.72 2.76
CA ARG A 77 2.58 -0.37 3.15
C ARG A 77 3.46 -1.60 3.26
N GLU A 78 2.97 -2.67 3.89
CA GLU A 78 3.69 -3.93 4.02
C GLU A 78 3.98 -4.55 2.64
N GLN A 79 2.99 -4.58 1.75
CA GLN A 79 3.18 -5.04 0.37
C GLN A 79 4.18 -4.16 -0.38
N LEU A 80 4.04 -2.84 -0.34
CA LEU A 80 4.95 -1.92 -1.03
C LEU A 80 6.39 -2.08 -0.53
N ALA A 81 6.60 -2.22 0.78
CA ALA A 81 7.90 -2.49 1.37
C ALA A 81 8.51 -3.78 0.81
N SER A 82 7.72 -4.86 0.74
CA SER A 82 8.18 -6.14 0.19
C SER A 82 8.68 -6.02 -1.27
N PHE A 83 8.02 -5.20 -2.10
CA PHE A 83 8.43 -4.92 -3.48
C PHE A 83 9.65 -3.99 -3.56
N GLN A 84 9.77 -3.02 -2.66
CA GLN A 84 10.92 -2.11 -2.59
C GLN A 84 12.21 -2.84 -2.21
N GLU A 85 12.10 -3.93 -1.43
CA GLU A 85 13.24 -4.78 -1.05
C GLU A 85 13.70 -5.75 -2.14
N ILE A 86 12.98 -5.87 -3.27
CA ILE A 86 13.33 -6.78 -4.36
C ILE A 86 14.63 -6.32 -5.02
N THR A 87 15.65 -7.17 -4.97
CA THR A 87 16.87 -7.04 -5.76
C THR A 87 16.88 -8.09 -6.87
N ILE A 88 17.08 -7.66 -8.12
CA ILE A 88 17.14 -8.52 -9.31
C ILE A 88 18.60 -8.77 -9.68
N GLU A 89 18.99 -10.04 -9.75
CA GLU A 89 20.29 -10.46 -10.25
C GLU A 89 20.16 -11.29 -11.53
N TYR A 90 21.13 -11.11 -12.43
CA TYR A 90 21.20 -11.79 -13.72
C TYR A 90 22.26 -12.90 -13.67
N GLN A 91 21.86 -14.10 -14.09
CA GLN A 91 22.77 -15.23 -14.31
C GLN A 91 22.61 -15.77 -15.72
#